data_AF-A0A7Y4VHJ3-F1
#
_entry.id   AF-A0A7Y4VHJ3-F1
#
_cell.length_a   1.000
_cell.length_b   1.000
_cell.length_c   1.000
_cell.angle_alpha   90.00
_cell.angle_beta   90.00
_cell.angle_gamma   90.00
#
_symmetry.space_group_name_H-M   'P 1'
#
loop_
_entity.id
_entity.type
_entity.pdbx_description
1 polymer ?
#
loop_
_entity_poly.entity_id
_entity_poly.type
_entity_poly.pdbx_seq_one_letter_code
_entity_poly.pdbx_strand_id
1 'polypeptide(L)'
;MKTKILLTVLLLIACAYSANSQERIKFKKGEYFTNIEGGVPRGEVYSYVVGASKGQFMTITIMSPEDNAVFYILRTDNWQYMAGATEDNPTTRWEGTLPANGDYQIVVGSNRGGAEYTLQVVIE
;
A
#
# COMPACT_ATOMS: atom_id res chain seq x y z
N MET A 1 -10.06 50.30 37.08
CA MET A 1 -10.38 49.11 36.25
C MET A 1 -9.36 49.04 35.12
N LYS A 2 -8.30 48.23 35.25
CA LYS A 2 -7.32 48.00 34.19
C LYS A 2 -7.41 46.52 33.83
N THR A 3 -8.09 46.25 32.72
CA THR A 3 -8.46 44.91 32.24
C THR A 3 -7.22 44.10 31.93
N LYS A 4 -7.04 42.98 32.65
CA LYS A 4 -6.10 41.91 32.32
C LYS A 4 -6.69 41.15 31.13
N ILE A 5 -6.20 41.38 29.92
CA ILE A 5 -6.54 40.55 28.76
C ILE A 5 -5.60 39.35 28.79
N LEU A 6 -6.18 38.23 29.22
CA LEU A 6 -5.59 36.91 29.25
C LEU A 6 -5.33 36.47 27.79
N LEU A 7 -4.08 36.55 27.33
CA LEU A 7 -3.67 35.91 26.07
C LEU A 7 -3.69 34.39 26.29
N THR A 8 -4.77 33.73 25.89
CA THR A 8 -4.84 32.28 25.88
C THR A 8 -5.59 31.82 24.64
N VAL A 9 -4.87 31.68 23.53
CA VAL A 9 -5.22 30.71 22.49
C VAL A 9 -3.90 30.13 21.97
N LEU A 10 -3.41 29.12 22.68
CA LEU A 10 -2.48 28.15 22.12
C LEU A 10 -3.29 27.33 21.10
N LEU A 11 -3.32 27.77 19.85
CA LEU A 11 -3.95 27.02 18.78
C LEU A 11 -3.15 25.73 18.62
N LEU A 12 -3.73 24.63 19.09
CA LEU A 12 -3.26 23.28 18.87
C LEU A 12 -3.02 23.09 17.37
N ILE A 13 -1.75 23.12 16.97
CA ILE A 13 -1.32 22.51 15.72
C ILE A 13 -1.53 21.01 15.95
N ALA A 14 -2.73 20.51 15.67
CA ALA A 14 -2.90 19.13 15.32
C ALA A 14 -2.22 18.97 13.96
N CYS A 15 -0.88 18.79 13.98
CA CYS A 15 -0.24 18.08 12.89
C CYS A 15 -0.94 16.73 12.87
N ALA A 16 -1.89 16.57 11.97
CA ALA A 16 -2.24 15.25 11.48
C ALA A 16 -0.94 14.72 10.88
N TYR A 17 -0.14 14.05 11.71
CA TYR A 17 0.82 13.10 11.21
C TYR A 17 -0.03 12.08 10.47
N SER A 18 -0.12 12.23 9.15
CA SER A 18 -0.46 11.10 8.30
C SER A 18 0.69 10.11 8.50
N ALA A 19 0.58 9.29 9.55
CA ALA A 19 1.30 8.05 9.58
C ALA A 19 0.76 7.32 8.35
N ASN A 20 1.57 7.23 7.29
CA ASN A 20 1.31 6.35 6.18
C ASN A 20 1.30 4.92 6.76
N SER A 21 0.17 4.54 7.35
CA SER A 21 0.03 3.33 8.13
C SER A 21 -0.09 2.22 7.12
N GLN A 22 1.04 1.55 6.86
CA GLN A 22 1.05 0.35 6.05
C GLN A 22 0.00 -0.64 6.57
N GLU A 23 -0.92 -1.07 5.71
CA GLU A 23 -1.96 -2.02 6.08
C GLU A 23 -1.42 -3.45 5.98
N ARG A 24 -1.49 -4.22 7.07
CA ARG A 24 -1.04 -5.61 7.09
C ARG A 24 -2.11 -6.53 6.47
N ILE A 25 -1.77 -7.15 5.35
CA ILE A 25 -2.58 -8.19 4.72
C ILE A 25 -2.60 -9.44 5.61
N LYS A 26 -3.81 -9.97 5.83
CA LYS A 26 -4.05 -11.24 6.52
C LYS A 26 -5.01 -12.09 5.70
N PHE A 27 -4.68 -13.36 5.51
CA PHE A 27 -5.59 -14.32 4.91
C PHE A 27 -6.50 -14.93 5.97
N LYS A 28 -7.71 -15.30 5.56
CA LYS A 28 -8.59 -16.08 6.44
C LYS A 28 -7.99 -17.46 6.68
N LYS A 29 -8.38 -18.11 7.76
CA LYS A 29 -7.89 -19.45 8.10
C LYS A 29 -8.20 -20.42 6.96
N GLY A 30 -7.15 -21.04 6.41
CA GLY A 30 -7.26 -22.01 5.31
C GLY A 30 -7.36 -21.37 3.92
N GLU A 31 -7.38 -20.04 3.83
CA GLU A 31 -7.27 -19.32 2.56
C GLU A 31 -5.81 -18.94 2.30
N TYR A 32 -5.46 -18.90 1.01
CA TYR A 32 -4.16 -18.51 0.49
C TYR A 32 -4.25 -17.24 -0.36
N PHE A 33 -5.40 -16.56 -0.30
CA PHE A 33 -5.65 -15.32 -1.01
C PHE A 33 -6.51 -14.36 -0.19
N THR A 34 -6.55 -13.10 -0.61
CA THR A 34 -7.57 -12.12 -0.20
C THR A 34 -7.82 -11.11 -1.31
N ASN A 35 -8.97 -10.45 -1.25
CA ASN A 35 -9.29 -9.28 -2.06
C ASN A 35 -9.45 -8.07 -1.12
N ILE A 36 -8.82 -6.96 -1.47
CA ILE A 36 -8.87 -5.71 -0.71
C ILE A 36 -9.50 -4.66 -1.61
N GLU A 37 -10.62 -4.10 -1.19
CA GLU A 37 -11.23 -2.95 -1.86
C GLU A 37 -10.62 -1.66 -1.29
N GLY A 38 -10.28 -0.73 -2.17
CA GLY A 38 -9.64 0.52 -1.79
C GLY A 38 -9.82 1.61 -2.83
N GLY A 39 -9.35 2.80 -2.46
CA GLY A 39 -9.31 3.95 -3.35
C GLY A 39 -8.15 4.85 -3.00
N VAL A 40 -7.41 5.31 -4.01
CA VAL A 40 -6.24 6.18 -3.84
C VAL A 40 -6.49 7.54 -4.52
N PRO A 41 -6.41 8.66 -3.79
CA PRO A 41 -6.49 9.99 -4.38
C PRO A 41 -5.36 10.26 -5.39
N ARG A 42 -5.57 11.25 -6.26
CA ARG A 42 -4.56 11.64 -7.26
C ARG A 42 -3.26 12.08 -6.59
N GLY A 43 -2.15 11.45 -6.97
CA GLY A 43 -0.82 11.79 -6.49
C GLY A 43 -0.49 11.21 -5.11
N GLU A 44 -1.40 10.45 -4.50
CA GLU A 44 -1.17 9.71 -3.27
C GLU A 44 -0.83 8.26 -3.57
N VAL A 45 -0.29 7.57 -2.56
CA VAL A 45 -0.03 6.12 -2.61
C VAL A 45 -0.43 5.46 -1.30
N TYR A 46 -1.02 4.26 -1.39
CA TYR A 46 -1.36 3.42 -0.24
C TYR A 46 -0.49 2.17 -0.23
N SER A 47 -0.02 1.79 0.96
CA SER A 47 0.90 0.68 1.13
C SER A 47 0.25 -0.47 1.88
N TYR A 48 0.37 -1.67 1.32
CA TYR A 48 -0.01 -2.93 1.94
C TYR A 48 1.23 -3.77 2.21
N VAL A 49 1.25 -4.53 3.30
CA VAL A 49 2.36 -5.43 3.63
C VAL A 49 1.84 -6.84 3.79
N VAL A 50 2.47 -7.80 3.11
CA VAL A 50 2.18 -9.22 3.26
C VAL A 50 3.44 -9.97 3.68
N GLY A 51 3.32 -10.80 4.70
CA GLY A 51 4.39 -11.69 5.14
C GLY A 51 4.34 -12.99 4.36
N ALA A 52 5.49 -13.41 3.83
CA ALA A 52 5.59 -14.60 3.00
C ALA A 52 6.97 -15.25 3.11
N SER A 53 7.06 -16.51 2.70
CA SER A 53 8.27 -17.34 2.78
C SER A 53 8.95 -17.47 1.43
N LYS A 54 10.27 -17.68 1.45
CA LYS A 54 11.07 -18.04 0.29
C LYS A 54 10.48 -19.28 -0.39
N GLY A 55 10.41 -19.23 -1.71
CA GLY A 55 9.95 -20.36 -2.52
C GLY A 55 8.45 -20.41 -2.74
N GLN A 56 7.65 -19.64 -1.99
CA GLN A 56 6.23 -19.49 -2.28
C GLN A 56 6.02 -18.78 -3.62
N PHE A 57 4.95 -19.11 -4.32
CA PHE A 57 4.55 -18.43 -5.54
C PHE A 57 3.49 -17.38 -5.22
N MET A 58 3.78 -16.12 -5.48
CA MET A 58 2.86 -15.02 -5.20
C MET A 58 2.32 -14.46 -6.51
N THR A 59 1.02 -14.22 -6.56
CA THR A 59 0.34 -13.50 -7.64
C THR A 59 -0.38 -12.29 -7.06
N ILE A 60 -0.17 -11.13 -7.65
CA ILE A 60 -0.88 -9.89 -7.32
C ILE A 60 -1.56 -9.39 -8.59
N THR A 61 -2.85 -9.06 -8.48
CA THR A 61 -3.62 -8.44 -9.57
C THR A 61 -4.40 -7.28 -9.00
N ILE A 62 -4.31 -6.12 -9.64
CA ILE A 62 -5.16 -4.97 -9.32
C ILE A 62 -6.16 -4.76 -10.44
N MET A 63 -7.43 -4.61 -10.07
CA MET A 63 -8.53 -4.32 -10.98
C MET A 63 -9.07 -2.95 -10.62
N SER A 64 -9.37 -2.13 -11.62
CA SER A 64 -9.94 -0.80 -11.44
C SER A 64 -11.00 -0.53 -12.50
N PRO A 65 -12.16 0.05 -12.15
CA PRO A 65 -13.19 0.38 -13.13
C PRO A 65 -12.71 1.32 -14.24
N GLU A 66 -11.72 2.17 -13.97
CA GLU A 66 -11.19 3.17 -14.92
C GLU A 66 -9.83 2.76 -15.55
N ASP A 67 -9.37 1.53 -15.29
CA ASP A 67 -8.07 1.00 -15.76
C ASP A 67 -6.89 1.93 -15.42
N ASN A 68 -6.92 2.56 -14.24
CA ASN A 68 -5.95 3.56 -13.83
C ASN A 68 -5.22 3.27 -12.51
N ALA A 69 -5.60 2.22 -11.78
CA ALA A 69 -4.87 1.75 -10.61
C ALA A 69 -3.67 0.87 -11.03
N VAL A 70 -2.51 1.12 -10.42
CA VAL A 70 -1.28 0.36 -10.66
C VAL A 70 -0.55 0.14 -9.34
N PHE A 71 0.39 -0.80 -9.32
CA PHE A 71 1.23 -1.02 -8.14
C PHE A 71 2.68 -1.34 -8.50
N TYR A 72 3.54 -1.21 -7.49
CA TYR A 72 4.89 -1.74 -7.47
C TYR A 72 5.15 -2.50 -6.16
N ILE A 73 6.19 -3.33 -6.14
CA ILE A 73 6.47 -4.21 -5.00
C ILE A 73 7.93 -4.04 -4.58
N LEU A 74 8.17 -3.93 -3.29
CA LEU A 74 9.50 -3.95 -2.70
C LEU A 74 9.56 -4.86 -1.48
N ARG A 75 10.75 -5.37 -1.19
CA ARG A 75 11.02 -6.07 0.07
C ARG A 75 11.31 -5.06 1.17
N THR A 76 10.77 -5.26 2.36
CA THR A 76 10.93 -4.28 3.47
C THR A 76 12.27 -4.37 4.19
N ASP A 77 13.00 -5.47 4.04
CA ASP A 77 14.29 -5.71 4.70
C ASP A 77 15.44 -4.97 4.01
N ASN A 78 15.40 -4.84 2.68
CA ASN A 78 16.47 -4.25 1.88
C ASN A 78 15.98 -3.19 0.87
N TRP A 79 14.69 -2.88 0.85
CA TRP A 79 14.06 -1.90 -0.04
C TRP A 79 14.26 -2.21 -1.54
N GLN A 80 14.53 -3.47 -1.87
CA GLN A 80 14.73 -3.90 -3.25
C GLN A 80 13.39 -4.15 -3.92
N TYR A 81 13.22 -3.57 -5.11
CA TYR A 81 12.06 -3.84 -5.95
C TYR A 81 12.02 -5.29 -6.45
N MET A 82 10.80 -5.82 -6.60
CA MET A 82 10.60 -7.05 -7.34
C MET A 82 10.76 -6.77 -8.84
N ALA A 83 11.45 -7.66 -9.55
CA ALA A 83 11.64 -7.53 -10.99
C ALA A 83 10.27 -7.45 -11.70
N GLY A 84 10.10 -6.45 -12.57
CA GLY A 84 8.86 -6.22 -13.32
C GLY A 84 7.76 -5.46 -12.55
N ALA A 85 7.99 -5.05 -11.31
CA ALA A 85 7.07 -4.24 -10.52
C ALA A 85 7.84 -3.18 -9.71
N THR A 86 8.47 -2.26 -10.44
CA THR A 86 9.28 -1.15 -9.89
C THR A 86 8.48 0.15 -9.89
N GLU A 87 8.89 1.15 -9.12
CA GLU A 87 8.20 2.45 -9.07
C GLU A 87 8.15 3.17 -10.44
N ASP A 88 9.21 3.04 -11.23
CA ASP A 88 9.32 3.60 -12.60
C ASP A 88 8.62 2.76 -13.67
N ASN A 89 8.27 1.50 -13.34
CA ASN A 89 7.51 0.61 -14.19
C ASN A 89 6.42 -0.11 -13.36
N PRO A 90 5.41 0.63 -12.87
CA PRO A 90 4.33 0.05 -12.10
C PRO A 90 3.44 -0.80 -13.01
N THR A 91 2.86 -1.85 -12.46
CA THR A 91 2.12 -2.86 -13.21
C THR A 91 0.71 -3.04 -12.66
N THR A 92 -0.15 -3.70 -13.44
CA THR A 92 -1.48 -4.15 -12.99
C THR A 92 -1.49 -5.62 -12.56
N ARG A 93 -0.45 -6.37 -12.90
CA ARG A 93 -0.27 -7.77 -12.51
C ARG A 93 1.20 -8.10 -12.30
N TRP A 94 1.48 -8.87 -11.27
CA TRP A 94 2.80 -9.43 -11.00
C TRP A 94 2.64 -10.86 -10.50
N GLU A 95 3.54 -11.74 -10.93
CA GLU A 95 3.59 -13.12 -10.46
C GLU A 95 5.04 -13.61 -10.40
N GLY A 96 5.37 -14.42 -9.40
CA GLY A 96 6.71 -14.96 -9.28
C GLY A 96 6.98 -15.71 -7.99
N THR A 97 8.06 -16.50 -8.02
CA THR A 97 8.59 -17.17 -6.83
C THR A 97 9.33 -16.19 -5.94
N LEU A 98 9.00 -16.19 -4.65
CA LEU A 98 9.57 -15.28 -3.68
C LEU A 98 11.02 -15.64 -3.35
N PRO A 99 11.97 -14.68 -3.44
CA PRO A 99 13.40 -14.97 -3.29
C PRO A 99 13.83 -15.19 -1.83
N ALA A 100 13.02 -14.73 -0.87
CA ALA A 100 13.40 -14.68 0.54
C ALA A 100 12.18 -14.70 1.48
N ASN A 101 12.42 -15.02 2.74
CA ASN A 101 11.44 -14.85 3.81
C ASN A 101 11.30 -13.36 4.15
N GLY A 102 10.13 -12.98 4.61
CA GLY A 102 9.89 -11.67 5.21
C GLY A 102 8.68 -10.98 4.62
N ASP A 103 8.69 -9.67 4.73
CA ASP A 103 7.57 -8.83 4.35
C ASP A 103 7.82 -8.21 2.97
N TYR A 104 6.77 -8.26 2.15
CA TYR A 104 6.70 -7.63 0.84
C TYR A 104 5.69 -6.49 0.94
N GLN A 105 6.14 -5.28 0.61
CA GLN A 105 5.31 -4.08 0.56
C GLN A 105 4.82 -3.88 -0.87
N ILE A 106 3.50 -3.84 -1.02
CA ILE A 106 2.77 -3.57 -2.25
C ILE A 106 2.31 -2.12 -2.16
N VAL A 107 2.81 -1.26 -3.04
CA VAL A 107 2.44 0.16 -3.06
C VAL A 107 1.52 0.41 -4.23
N VAL A 108 0.29 0.82 -3.92
CA VAL A 108 -0.77 1.10 -4.87
C VAL A 108 -0.87 2.60 -5.11
N GLY A 109 -0.91 2.98 -6.38
CA GLY A 109 -1.11 4.35 -6.83
C GLY A 109 -2.03 4.39 -8.06
N SER A 110 -2.05 5.53 -8.73
CA SER A 110 -2.82 5.74 -9.95
C SER A 110 -1.96 6.38 -11.04
N ASN A 111 -2.14 5.96 -12.30
CA ASN A 111 -1.46 6.57 -13.45
C ASN A 111 -2.18 7.81 -14.00
N ARG A 112 -3.46 7.99 -13.63
CA ARG A 112 -4.33 9.09 -14.06
C ARG A 112 -5.42 9.31 -13.02
N GLY A 113 -5.66 10.56 -12.63
CA GLY A 113 -6.72 10.89 -11.68
C GLY A 113 -6.44 10.27 -10.30
N GLY A 114 -7.49 10.04 -9.50
CA GLY A 114 -7.47 9.05 -8.43
C GLY A 114 -8.03 7.73 -8.96
N ALA A 115 -7.90 6.64 -8.19
CA ALA A 115 -8.35 5.33 -8.64
C ALA A 115 -9.05 4.56 -7.52
N GLU A 116 -10.24 4.03 -7.80
CA GLU A 116 -10.84 2.93 -7.03
C GLU A 116 -10.29 1.60 -7.55
N TYR A 117 -10.12 0.63 -6.66
CA TYR A 117 -9.57 -0.65 -7.03
C TYR A 117 -10.00 -1.82 -6.13
N THR A 118 -9.83 -3.01 -6.68
CA THR A 118 -9.73 -4.26 -5.93
C THR A 118 -8.33 -4.83 -6.13
N LEU A 119 -7.59 -4.99 -5.04
CA LEU A 119 -6.27 -5.62 -5.00
C LEU A 119 -6.43 -7.08 -4.55
N GLN A 120 -6.18 -8.01 -5.46
CA GLN A 120 -6.12 -9.43 -5.15
C GLN A 120 -4.67 -9.84 -4.89
N VAL A 121 -4.46 -10.53 -3.77
CA VAL A 121 -3.15 -11.12 -3.41
C VAL A 121 -3.34 -12.60 -3.15
N VAL A 122 -2.55 -13.43 -3.82
CA VAL A 122 -2.54 -14.89 -3.73
C VAL A 122 -1.11 -15.34 -3.40
N ILE A 123 -0.93 -16.28 -2.47
CA ILE A 123 0.37 -16.85 -2.11
C ILE A 123 0.24 -18.37 -1.90
N GLU A 124 0.93 -19.15 -2.72
CA GLU A 124 0.95 -20.62 -2.69
C GLU A 124 2.26 -21.16 -2.10
#